data_AF-A0A844ELZ1-F1
#
_entry.id   AF-A0A844ELZ1-F1
#
_cell.length_a   1.000
_cell.length_b   1.000
_cell.length_c   1.000
_cell.angle_alpha   90.00
_cell.angle_beta   90.00
_cell.angle_gamma   90.00
#
_symmetry.space_group_name_H-M   'P 1'
#
loop_
_entity.id
_entity.type
_entity.pdbx_description
1 polymer ?
#
loop_
_entity_poly.entity_id
_entity_poly.type
_entity_poly.pdbx_seq_one_letter_code
_entity_poly.pdbx_strand_id
1 'polypeptide(L)'
;DGIDKPELPDKSEWQLSDKWILSRLNATVNHVSELFEKYNFGEADRYLYDFIWNDFCDWYIEMSKEALNSDDEKLKKNTQNILAYVLDQTLRLLQPIMPFVTEYIWQMMPHVGK
;
A
#
# COMPACT_ATOMS: atom_id res chain seq x y z
N ASP A 1 -7.45 4.33 -19.96
CA ASP A 1 -6.07 4.67 -19.53
C ASP A 1 -5.87 4.56 -18.02
N GLY A 2 -6.53 3.61 -17.35
CA GLY A 2 -6.36 3.35 -15.93
C GLY A 2 -5.52 2.11 -15.69
N ILE A 3 -5.02 1.95 -14.46
CA ILE A 3 -4.48 0.67 -13.99
C ILE A 3 -5.66 -0.30 -13.89
N ASP A 4 -5.54 -1.51 -14.44
CA ASP A 4 -6.57 -2.56 -14.29
C ASP A 4 -6.33 -3.41 -13.03
N LYS A 5 -5.06 -3.59 -12.68
CA LYS A 5 -4.59 -4.28 -11.49
C LYS A 5 -3.25 -3.68 -11.06
N PRO A 6 -3.02 -3.40 -9.77
CA PRO A 6 -1.73 -2.93 -9.31
C PRO A 6 -0.67 -4.00 -9.53
N GLU A 7 0.28 -3.69 -10.42
CA GLU A 7 1.47 -4.52 -10.67
C GLU A 7 2.72 -3.70 -10.40
N LEU A 8 3.61 -4.23 -9.56
CA LEU A 8 4.86 -3.54 -9.26
C LEU A 8 5.72 -3.43 -10.53
N PRO A 9 6.22 -2.22 -10.86
CA PRO A 9 7.16 -2.05 -11.97
C PRO A 9 8.48 -2.76 -11.67
N ASP A 10 9.36 -2.85 -12.67
CA ASP A 10 10.67 -3.45 -12.46
C ASP A 10 11.45 -2.69 -11.37
N LYS A 11 12.20 -3.41 -10.54
CA LYS A 11 12.95 -2.84 -9.41
C LYS A 11 13.94 -1.76 -9.82
N SER A 12 14.45 -1.81 -11.05
CA SER A 12 15.34 -0.78 -11.60
C SER A 12 14.64 0.56 -11.82
N GLU A 13 13.31 0.58 -11.87
CA GLU A 13 12.49 1.77 -12.11
C GLU A 13 11.96 2.40 -10.82
N TRP A 14 12.20 1.77 -9.67
CA TRP A 14 11.75 2.27 -8.37
C TRP A 14 12.56 3.48 -7.92
N GLN A 15 11.86 4.54 -7.52
CA GLN A 15 12.44 5.68 -6.84
C GLN A 15 12.92 5.28 -5.43
N LEU A 16 13.68 6.16 -4.79
CA LEU A 16 14.12 5.94 -3.41
C LEU A 16 12.92 5.84 -2.44
N SER A 17 11.93 6.71 -2.61
CA SER A 17 10.67 6.71 -1.85
C SER A 17 9.91 5.38 -2.02
N ASP A 18 9.85 4.86 -3.24
CA ASP A 18 9.20 3.59 -3.56
C ASP A 18 9.87 2.41 -2.86
N LYS A 19 11.21 2.35 -2.93
CA LYS A 19 12.01 1.33 -2.23
C LYS A 19 11.78 1.38 -0.72
N TRP A 20 11.71 2.60 -0.17
CA TRP A 20 11.47 2.82 1.24
C TRP A 20 10.10 2.30 1.67
N ILE A 21 9.01 2.72 1.02
CA ILE A 21 7.65 2.29 1.44
C ILE A 21 7.45 0.78 1.24
N LEU A 22 8.00 0.19 0.18
CA LEU A 22 7.88 -1.25 -0.07
C LEU A 22 8.66 -2.07 0.96
N SER A 23 9.81 -1.55 1.43
CA SER A 23 10.54 -2.14 2.55
C SER A 23 9.74 -2.06 3.85
N ARG A 24 9.15 -0.89 4.15
CA ARG A 24 8.29 -0.68 5.33
C ARG A 24 7.07 -1.59 5.30
N LEU A 25 6.38 -1.68 4.17
CA LEU A 25 5.24 -2.58 3.97
C LEU A 25 5.62 -4.04 4.25
N ASN A 26 6.76 -4.51 3.73
CA ASN A 26 7.21 -5.88 3.96
C ASN A 26 7.51 -6.14 5.45
N ALA A 27 8.12 -5.18 6.15
CA ALA A 27 8.31 -5.28 7.59
C ALA A 27 6.97 -5.33 8.34
N THR A 28 6.01 -4.51 7.93
CA THR A 28 4.64 -4.50 8.47
C THR A 28 3.92 -5.82 8.27
N VAL A 29 3.96 -6.38 7.06
CA VAL A 29 3.36 -7.69 6.76
C VAL A 29 3.90 -8.76 7.69
N ASN A 30 5.22 -8.85 7.85
CA ASN A 30 5.84 -9.86 8.72
C ASN A 30 5.41 -9.68 10.17
N HIS A 31 5.51 -8.45 10.70
CA HIS A 31 5.21 -8.18 12.11
C HIS A 31 3.74 -8.40 12.46
N VAL A 32 2.83 -7.91 11.60
CA VAL A 32 1.38 -8.11 11.77
C VAL A 32 1.05 -9.59 11.68
N SER A 33 1.61 -10.33 10.72
CA SER A 33 1.38 -11.78 10.60
C SER A 33 1.79 -12.52 11.88
N GLU A 34 2.97 -12.21 12.45
CA GLU A 34 3.41 -12.79 13.73
C GLU A 34 2.48 -12.46 14.91
N LEU A 35 1.95 -11.23 14.96
CA LEU A 35 1.01 -10.81 16.01
C LEU A 35 -0.33 -11.55 15.86
N PHE A 36 -0.79 -11.75 14.62
CA PHE A 36 -1.99 -12.55 14.34
C PHE A 36 -1.82 -14.01 14.74
N GLU A 37 -0.66 -14.64 14.46
CA GLU A 37 -0.35 -16.01 14.91
C GLU A 37 -0.36 -16.15 16.43
N LYS A 38 0.02 -15.08 17.15
CA LYS A 38 0.03 -15.01 18.62
C LYS A 38 -1.31 -14.54 19.22
N TYR A 39 -2.34 -14.32 18.41
CA TYR A 39 -3.64 -13.79 18.82
C TYR A 39 -3.59 -12.38 19.45
N ASN A 40 -2.54 -11.59 19.16
CA ASN A 40 -2.33 -10.24 19.66
C ASN A 40 -2.94 -9.18 18.73
N PHE A 41 -4.25 -9.25 18.50
CA PHE A 41 -4.93 -8.40 17.51
C PHE A 41 -4.87 -6.90 17.81
N GLY A 42 -4.90 -6.49 19.09
CA GLY A 42 -4.83 -5.08 19.46
C GLY A 42 -3.50 -4.43 19.12
N GLU A 43 -2.39 -5.15 19.26
CA GLU A 43 -1.08 -4.66 18.84
C GLU A 43 -0.93 -4.71 17.31
N ALA A 44 -1.52 -5.71 16.66
CA ALA A 44 -1.55 -5.77 15.19
C ALA A 44 -2.29 -4.57 14.60
N ASP A 45 -3.44 -4.20 15.17
CA ASP A 45 -4.22 -3.02 14.78
C ASP A 45 -3.43 -1.72 14.97
N ARG A 46 -2.81 -1.53 16.14
CA ARG A 46 -2.00 -0.34 16.41
C ARG A 46 -0.81 -0.24 15.45
N TYR A 47 -0.13 -1.35 15.16
CA TYR A 47 0.99 -1.36 14.23
C TYR A 47 0.55 -1.06 12.79
N LEU A 48 -0.59 -1.60 12.35
CA LEU A 48 -1.17 -1.26 11.04
C LEU A 48 -1.57 0.21 10.97
N TYR A 49 -2.21 0.74 12.02
CA TYR A 49 -2.57 2.15 12.10
C TYR A 49 -1.35 3.05 11.96
N ASP A 50 -0.26 2.74 12.67
CA ASP A 50 0.99 3.50 12.59
C ASP A 50 1.61 3.47 11.19
N PHE A 51 1.57 2.33 10.51
CA PHE A 51 2.03 2.22 9.12
C PHE A 51 1.16 3.03 8.16
N ILE A 52 -0.17 2.91 8.26
CA ILE A 52 -1.12 3.61 7.40
C ILE A 52 -0.95 5.12 7.55
N TRP A 53 -0.95 5.61 8.79
CA TRP A 53 -0.97 7.03 9.06
C TRP A 53 0.39 7.66 8.81
N ASN A 54 1.43 7.15 9.48
CA ASN A 54 2.73 7.80 9.47
C ASN A 54 3.53 7.46 8.21
N ASP A 55 3.67 6.18 7.85
CA ASP A 55 4.54 5.81 6.73
C ASP A 55 3.87 6.05 5.37
N PHE A 56 2.63 5.60 5.22
CA PHE A 56 1.93 5.67 3.94
C PHE A 56 1.34 7.04 3.67
N CYS A 57 0.46 7.55 4.54
CA CYS A 57 -0.25 8.81 4.32
C CYS A 57 0.65 10.04 4.50
N ASP A 58 1.30 10.20 5.65
CA ASP A 58 2.07 11.42 5.94
C ASP A 58 3.34 11.54 5.08
N TRP A 59 3.98 10.41 4.76
CA TRP A 59 5.26 10.40 4.05
C TRP A 59 5.15 9.96 2.60
N TYR A 60 4.71 8.74 2.32
CA TYR A 60 4.79 8.21 0.95
C TYR A 60 3.85 8.90 -0.04
N ILE A 61 2.60 9.17 0.34
CA ILE A 61 1.66 9.91 -0.51
C ILE A 61 2.21 11.30 -0.83
N GLU A 62 2.74 12.00 0.17
CA GLU A 62 3.33 13.34 -0.01
C GLU A 62 4.55 13.31 -0.94
N MET A 63 5.48 12.37 -0.74
CA MET A 63 6.64 12.19 -1.63
C MET A 63 6.23 11.80 -3.05
N SER A 64 5.14 11.04 -3.21
CA SER A 64 4.65 10.60 -4.52
C SER A 64 4.09 11.75 -5.36
N LYS A 65 3.73 12.88 -4.77
CA LYS A 65 3.15 14.03 -5.48
C LYS A 65 4.09 14.58 -6.55
N GLU A 66 5.40 14.56 -6.34
CA GLU A 66 6.37 15.03 -7.34
C GLU A 66 6.31 14.19 -8.61
N ALA A 67 6.38 12.86 -8.45
CA ALA A 67 6.27 11.92 -9.57
C ALA A 67 4.91 11.98 -10.28
N LEU A 68 3.82 12.11 -9.51
CA LEU A 68 2.45 12.16 -10.05
C LEU A 68 2.15 13.43 -10.87
N ASN A 69 2.84 14.53 -10.56
CA ASN A 69 2.72 15.81 -11.27
C ASN A 69 3.80 16.01 -12.34
N SER A 70 4.66 15.02 -12.57
CA SER A 70 5.69 15.08 -13.62
C SER A 70 5.10 14.88 -15.01
N ASP A 71 5.78 15.40 -16.04
CA ASP A 71 5.46 15.15 -17.45
C ASP A 71 5.91 13.76 -17.93
N ASP A 72 6.59 12.98 -17.07
CA ASP A 72 6.99 11.62 -17.36
C ASP A 72 5.83 10.65 -17.06
N GLU A 73 5.07 10.33 -18.11
CA GLU A 73 3.94 9.40 -18.03
C GLU A 73 4.33 8.01 -17.51
N LYS A 74 5.57 7.56 -17.76
CA LYS A 74 6.05 6.27 -17.27
C LYS A 74 6.29 6.32 -15.76
N LEU A 75 6.97 7.37 -15.29
CA LEU A 75 7.19 7.59 -13.86
C LEU A 75 5.84 7.70 -13.12
N LYS A 76 4.91 8.49 -13.65
CA LYS A 76 3.57 8.65 -13.10
C LYS A 76 2.82 7.32 -12.99
N LYS A 77 2.80 6.52 -14.07
CA LYS A 77 2.17 5.20 -14.06
C LYS A 77 2.82 4.25 -13.06
N ASN A 78 4.14 4.26 -12.96
CA ASN A 78 4.88 3.43 -12.02
C ASN A 78 4.55 3.80 -10.56
N THR A 79 4.53 5.09 -10.22
CA THR A 79 4.14 5.56 -8.89
C THR A 79 2.68 5.24 -8.56
N GLN A 80 1.75 5.40 -9.51
CA GLN A 80 0.35 5.00 -9.33
C GLN A 80 0.21 3.50 -9.04
N ASN A 81 0.96 2.65 -9.76
CA ASN A 81 0.98 1.21 -9.53
C ASN A 81 1.49 0.85 -8.14
N ILE A 82 2.55 1.50 -7.67
CA ILE A 82 3.11 1.23 -6.34
C ILE A 82 2.18 1.74 -5.24
N LEU A 83 1.58 2.93 -5.38
CA LEU A 83 0.55 3.44 -4.46
C LEU A 83 -0.62 2.46 -4.34
N ALA A 84 -1.17 2.03 -5.48
CA ALA A 84 -2.28 1.09 -5.51
C ALA A 84 -1.89 -0.28 -4.94
N TYR A 85 -0.66 -0.75 -5.18
CA TYR A 85 -0.15 -1.99 -4.61
C TYR A 85 -0.04 -1.91 -3.08
N VAL A 86 0.58 -0.84 -2.55
CA VAL A 86 0.71 -0.64 -1.10
C VAL A 86 -0.66 -0.57 -0.43
N LEU A 87 -1.61 0.14 -1.05
CA LEU A 87 -2.99 0.21 -0.54
C LEU A 87 -3.69 -1.15 -0.58
N ASP A 88 -3.61 -1.91 -1.68
CA ASP A 88 -4.21 -3.26 -1.77
C ASP A 88 -3.68 -4.19 -0.67
N GLN A 89 -2.36 -4.22 -0.46
CA GLN A 89 -1.76 -5.06 0.59
C GLN A 89 -2.18 -4.61 2.00
N THR A 90 -2.27 -3.30 2.22
CA THR A 90 -2.73 -2.74 3.50
C THR A 90 -4.19 -3.12 3.79
N LEU A 91 -5.08 -3.02 2.80
CA LEU A 91 -6.48 -3.41 2.95
C LEU A 91 -6.63 -4.89 3.27
N ARG A 92 -5.80 -5.76 2.65
CA ARG A 92 -5.78 -7.21 2.96
C ARG A 92 -5.38 -7.50 4.40
N LEU A 93 -4.37 -6.81 4.93
CA LEU A 93 -3.94 -6.96 6.33
C LEU A 93 -5.02 -6.48 7.31
N LEU A 94 -5.78 -5.46 6.91
CA LEU A 94 -6.81 -4.83 7.74
C LEU A 94 -8.17 -5.55 7.66
N GLN A 95 -8.38 -6.39 6.64
CA GLN A 95 -9.63 -7.14 6.41
C GLN A 95 -10.14 -7.91 7.63
N PRO A 96 -9.31 -8.61 8.43
CA PRO A 96 -9.79 -9.32 9.62
C PRO A 96 -10.32 -8.40 10.73
N ILE A 97 -10.01 -7.10 10.68
CA ILE A 97 -10.34 -6.11 11.70
C ILE A 97 -11.51 -5.22 11.24
N MET A 98 -11.47 -4.72 10.00
CA MET A 98 -12.47 -3.79 9.45
C MET A 98 -13.08 -4.23 8.11
N PRO A 99 -13.69 -5.43 8.04
CA PRO A 99 -14.01 -6.11 6.78
C PRO A 99 -14.91 -5.33 5.82
N PHE A 100 -15.85 -4.52 6.33
CA PHE A 100 -16.80 -3.79 5.48
C PHE A 100 -16.18 -2.57 4.81
N VAL A 101 -15.36 -1.82 5.56
CA VAL A 101 -14.71 -0.60 5.03
C VAL A 101 -13.61 -1.00 4.05
N THR A 102 -12.82 -2.01 4.40
CA THR A 102 -11.75 -2.51 3.53
C THR A 102 -12.29 -3.07 2.23
N GLU A 103 -13.38 -3.85 2.27
CA GLU A 103 -14.06 -4.36 1.07
C GLU A 103 -14.59 -3.19 0.21
N TYR A 104 -15.27 -2.22 0.82
CA TYR A 104 -15.80 -1.06 0.10
C TYR A 104 -14.71 -0.28 -0.63
N ILE A 105 -13.56 -0.03 0.03
CA ILE A 105 -12.43 0.65 -0.59
C ILE A 105 -11.80 -0.22 -1.69
N TRP A 106 -11.63 -1.52 -1.45
CA TRP A 106 -11.04 -2.45 -2.40
C TRP A 106 -11.84 -2.54 -3.70
N GLN A 107 -13.18 -2.55 -3.60
CA GLN A 107 -14.09 -2.53 -4.75
C GLN A 107 -13.98 -1.25 -5.59
N MET A 108 -13.56 -0.12 -5.00
CA MET A 108 -13.31 1.13 -5.73
C MET A 108 -11.93 1.19 -6.38
N MET A 109 -11.02 0.27 -6.04
CA MET A 109 -9.68 0.23 -6.60
C MET A 109 -9.64 -0.54 -7.92
N PRO A 110 -8.62 -0.28 -8.77
CA PRO A 110 -8.21 -1.19 -9.83
C PRO A 110 -8.04 -2.64 -9.35
N HIS A 111 -9.00 -3.51 -9.65
CA HIS A 111 -8.92 -4.91 -9.29
C HIS A 111 -9.55 -5.81 -10.35
N VAL A 112 -9.13 -7.07 -10.35
CA VAL A 112 -9.75 -8.13 -11.16
C VAL A 112 -10.59 -8.99 -10.21
N GLY A 113 -11.88 -8.70 -10.15
CA GLY A 113 -12.89 -9.36 -9.33
C GLY A 113 -14.30 -8.98 -9.83
N LYS A 114 -15.31 -9.77 -9.48
CA LYS A 114 -16.72 -9.45 -9.75
C LYS A 114 -17.38 -8.93 -8.48
#